data_AF-A0A9N9P4Z3-F1
#
_entry.id   AF-A0A9N9P4Z3-F1
#
_cell.length_a   1.000
_cell.length_b   1.000
_cell.length_c   1.000
_cell.angle_alpha   90.00
_cell.angle_beta   90.00
_cell.angle_gamma   90.00
#
_symmetry.space_group_name_H-M   'P 1'
#
loop_
_entity.id
_entity.type
_entity.pdbx_description
1 polymer ?
#
loop_
_entity_poly.entity_id
_entity_poly.type
_entity_poly.pdbx_seq_one_letter_code
_entity_poly.pdbx_strand_id
1 'polypeptide(L)'
;MEFDGESRKRPLSQKDPNGIHQIAPLKMTPLYHIKKAEGAISTLKTVVHEHDWRKILDHSSGISIYMKLDSSENGNIPLIKGELNIQGFTPDEIFSVIEMRNIWDD
;
A
#
# COMPACT_ATOMS: atom_id res chain seq x y z
N MET A 1 33.75 -14.37 10.80
CA MET A 1 32.48 -13.97 11.44
C MET A 1 31.39 -14.63 10.61
N GLU A 2 30.99 -15.82 11.02
CA GLU A 2 30.08 -16.70 10.29
C GLU A 2 28.66 -16.12 10.33
N PHE A 3 28.00 -16.11 9.17
CA PHE A 3 26.63 -15.64 9.01
C PHE A 3 25.74 -16.87 9.13
N ASP A 4 25.19 -17.12 10.32
CA ASP A 4 24.25 -18.22 10.55
C ASP A 4 22.94 -17.94 9.81
N GLY A 5 22.78 -18.64 8.70
CA GLY A 5 21.58 -18.64 7.87
C GLY A 5 20.45 -19.41 8.54
N GLU A 6 19.78 -18.80 9.51
CA GLU A 6 18.55 -19.36 10.07
C GLU A 6 17.34 -18.70 9.42
N SER A 7 16.88 -19.32 8.33
CA SER A 7 15.60 -18.99 7.67
C SER A 7 14.45 -19.29 8.62
N ARG A 8 14.00 -18.28 9.37
CA ARG A 8 12.74 -18.35 10.13
C ARG A 8 11.57 -18.59 9.16
N LYS A 9 11.17 -19.86 9.02
CA LYS A 9 9.93 -20.22 8.34
C LYS A 9 8.77 -19.55 9.07
N ARG A 10 7.99 -18.74 8.35
CA ARG A 10 6.75 -18.14 8.85
C ARG A 10 5.82 -19.26 9.39
N PRO A 11 5.11 -19.05 10.51
CA PRO A 11 4.02 -19.95 10.85
C PRO A 11 3.01 -19.93 9.70
N LEU A 12 2.67 -21.12 9.20
CA LEU A 12 1.56 -21.31 8.28
C LEU A 12 0.32 -20.70 8.91
N SER A 13 -0.37 -19.84 8.15
CA SER A 13 -1.72 -19.39 8.47
C SER A 13 -2.53 -20.62 8.91
N GLN A 14 -3.00 -20.61 10.16
CA GLN A 14 -3.87 -21.67 10.67
C GLN A 14 -5.07 -21.75 9.75
N LYS A 15 -5.10 -22.76 8.88
CA LYS A 15 -6.29 -23.12 8.13
C LYS A 15 -7.28 -23.69 9.12
N ASP A 16 -8.33 -22.92 9.42
CA ASP A 16 -9.50 -23.46 10.09
C ASP A 16 -10.05 -24.63 9.26
N PRO A 17 -10.22 -25.84 9.85
CA PRO A 17 -10.65 -27.03 9.13
C PRO A 17 -12.11 -26.99 8.67
N ASN A 18 -12.86 -25.95 9.03
CA ASN A 18 -14.23 -25.69 8.59
C ASN A 18 -14.25 -24.40 7.75
N GLY A 19 -13.98 -24.53 6.46
CA GLY A 19 -13.88 -23.44 5.48
C GLY A 19 -15.19 -22.72 5.16
N ILE A 20 -15.94 -22.30 6.17
CA ILE A 20 -16.92 -21.23 6.03
C ILE A 20 -16.22 -19.99 6.56
N HIS A 21 -15.71 -19.16 5.65
CA HIS A 21 -15.41 -17.77 5.98
C HIS A 21 -16.72 -17.14 6.44
N GLN A 22 -17.00 -17.16 7.74
CA GLN A 22 -18.08 -16.38 8.32
C GLN A 22 -17.67 -14.92 8.17
N ILE A 23 -17.94 -14.35 6.99
CA ILE A 23 -17.83 -12.91 6.78
C ILE A 23 -18.90 -12.33 7.70
N ALA A 24 -18.46 -11.79 8.84
CA ALA A 24 -19.35 -11.19 9.82
C ALA A 24 -20.35 -10.28 9.07
N PRO A 25 -21.68 -10.43 9.24
CA PRO A 25 -22.69 -9.77 8.40
C PRO A 25 -22.50 -8.25 8.26
N LEU A 26 -21.90 -7.62 9.27
CA LEU A 26 -21.53 -6.20 9.27
C LEU A 26 -20.50 -5.82 8.18
N LYS A 27 -19.56 -6.71 7.87
CA LYS A 27 -18.51 -6.50 6.86
C LYS A 27 -19.02 -6.55 5.42
N MET A 28 -20.29 -6.94 5.21
CA MET A 28 -20.95 -6.97 3.89
C MET A 28 -21.80 -5.72 3.63
N THR A 29 -21.87 -4.79 4.60
CA THR A 29 -22.70 -3.60 4.46
C THR A 29 -21.97 -2.51 3.67
N PRO A 30 -22.66 -1.76 2.79
CA PRO A 30 -22.07 -0.60 2.12
C PRO A 30 -21.45 0.40 3.11
N LEU A 31 -22.13 0.63 4.24
CA LEU A 31 -21.65 1.54 5.29
C LEU A 31 -20.30 1.12 5.89
N TYR A 32 -20.07 -0.18 6.06
CA TYR A 32 -18.78 -0.68 6.53
C TYR A 32 -17.66 -0.34 5.55
N HIS A 33 -17.88 -0.57 4.26
CA HIS A 33 -16.88 -0.29 3.23
C HIS A 33 -16.63 1.20 3.05
N ILE A 34 -17.67 2.04 3.14
CA ILE A 34 -17.53 3.51 3.14
C ILE A 34 -16.62 3.95 4.28
N LYS A 35 -16.91 3.52 5.52
CA LYS A 35 -16.08 3.87 6.69
C LYS A 35 -14.64 3.39 6.56
N LYS A 36 -14.43 2.20 5.96
CA LYS A 36 -13.09 1.68 5.70
C LYS A 36 -12.35 2.50 4.65
N ALA A 37 -13.03 2.92 3.58
CA ALA A 37 -12.46 3.78 2.55
C ALA A 37 -12.09 5.16 3.12
N GLU A 38 -12.98 5.78 3.89
CA GLU A 38 -12.72 7.06 4.57
C GLU A 38 -11.49 6.96 5.49
N GLY A 39 -11.42 5.90 6.30
CA GLY A 39 -10.28 5.64 7.16
C GLY A 39 -8.97 5.48 6.37
N ALA A 40 -8.99 4.70 5.29
CA ALA A 40 -7.82 4.49 4.44
C ALA A 40 -7.33 5.80 3.79
N ILE A 41 -8.25 6.63 3.27
CA ILE A 41 -7.90 7.94 2.71
C ILE A 41 -7.33 8.86 3.78
N SER A 42 -7.90 8.87 4.99
CA SER A 42 -7.34 9.65 6.09
C SER A 42 -5.93 9.20 6.45
N THR A 43 -5.68 7.89 6.55
CA THR A 43 -4.35 7.34 6.80
C THR A 43 -3.36 7.74 5.70
N LEU A 44 -3.75 7.62 4.43
CA LEU A 44 -2.89 8.01 3.30
C LEU A 44 -2.51 9.49 3.36
N LYS A 45 -3.49 10.37 3.64
CA LYS A 45 -3.26 11.81 3.80
C LYS A 45 -2.30 12.12 4.95
N THR A 46 -2.32 11.36 6.04
CA THR A 46 -1.36 11.53 7.13
C THR A 46 0.03 11.05 6.69
N VAL A 47 0.13 9.80 6.23
CA VAL A 47 1.39 9.12 5.90
C VAL A 47 2.22 9.88 4.84
N VAL A 48 1.57 10.46 3.84
CA VAL A 48 2.29 11.20 2.78
C VAL A 48 3.01 12.46 3.27
N HIS A 49 2.52 13.06 4.37
CA HIS A 49 3.11 14.26 4.98
C HIS A 49 4.09 13.95 6.12
N GLU A 50 4.26 12.67 6.47
CA GLU A 50 5.21 12.27 7.50
C GLU A 50 6.66 12.50 7.06
N HIS A 51 7.55 12.53 8.03
CA HIS A 51 8.98 12.61 7.82
C HIS A 51 9.59 11.21 7.61
N ASP A 52 10.91 11.17 7.41
CA ASP A 52 11.73 9.95 7.29
C ASP A 52 11.57 9.16 5.99
N TRP A 53 10.95 9.73 4.97
CA TRP A 53 11.03 9.21 3.61
C TRP A 53 12.45 9.31 3.08
N ARG A 54 13.05 8.17 2.70
CA ARG A 54 14.37 8.10 2.08
C ARG A 54 14.21 7.86 0.59
N LYS A 55 14.81 8.70 -0.26
CA LYS A 55 14.87 8.43 -1.70
C LYS A 55 15.74 7.20 -1.93
N ILE A 56 15.18 6.18 -2.60
CA ILE A 56 15.85 4.92 -2.91
C ILE A 56 16.09 4.69 -4.41
N LEU A 57 15.38 5.42 -5.26
CA LEU A 57 15.59 5.41 -6.71
C LEU A 57 15.36 6.80 -7.28
N ASP A 58 16.20 7.20 -8.22
CA ASP A 58 15.98 8.35 -9.08
C ASP A 58 16.26 7.91 -10.52
N HIS A 59 15.21 7.83 -11.34
CA HIS A 59 15.28 7.30 -12.70
C HIS A 59 15.36 8.43 -13.72
N SER A 60 16.07 8.22 -14.82
CA SER A 60 16.26 9.22 -15.88
C SER A 60 14.97 9.69 -16.55
N SER A 61 13.89 8.92 -16.43
CA SER A 61 12.54 9.33 -16.88
C SER A 61 11.88 10.38 -15.98
N GLY A 62 12.53 10.80 -14.89
CA GLY A 62 11.99 11.75 -13.92
C GLY A 62 11.18 11.11 -12.78
N ILE A 63 11.17 9.78 -12.67
CA ILE A 63 10.52 9.06 -11.56
C ILE A 63 11.48 9.02 -10.36
N SER A 64 10.99 9.45 -9.20
CA SER A 64 11.68 9.26 -7.92
C SER A 64 10.90 8.28 -7.04
N ILE A 65 11.58 7.30 -6.44
CA ILE A 65 10.99 6.36 -5.47
C ILE A 65 11.56 6.62 -4.09
N TYR A 66 10.68 6.66 -3.10
CA TYR A 66 10.99 6.83 -1.69
C TYR A 66 10.51 5.62 -0.89
N MET A 67 11.22 5.32 0.18
CA MET A 67 10.86 4.27 1.12
C MET A 67 10.95 4.79 2.55
N LYS A 68 10.02 4.33 3.38
CA LYS A 68 10.01 4.50 4.83
C LYS A 68 9.68 3.13 5.45
N LEU A 69 10.19 2.86 6.65
CA LEU A 69 9.69 1.72 7.44
C LEU A 69 8.58 2.23 8.34
N ASP A 70 7.42 1.59 8.30
CA ASP A 70 6.38 1.83 9.28
C ASP A 70 6.85 1.30 10.63
N SER A 71 6.95 2.19 11.62
CA SER A 71 7.35 1.87 12.99
C SER A 71 6.19 1.40 13.86
N SER A 72 5.00 1.16 13.26
CA SER A 72 3.84 0.66 13.98
C SER A 72 4.06 -0.75 14.58
N GLU A 73 3.25 -1.09 15.58
CA GLU A 73 3.37 -2.33 16.39
C GLU A 73 3.30 -3.64 15.56
N ASN A 74 2.95 -3.57 14.28
CA ASN A 74 2.81 -4.71 13.37
C ASN A 74 4.12 -5.12 12.68
N GLY A 75 5.25 -4.51 13.06
CA GLY A 75 6.58 -4.77 12.52
C GLY A 75 6.99 -3.79 11.43
N ASN A 76 8.28 -3.77 11.10
CA ASN A 76 8.91 -2.87 10.12
C ASN A 76 8.41 -3.12 8.69
N ILE A 77 7.17 -2.75 8.37
CA ILE A 77 6.60 -2.88 7.03
C ILE A 77 7.13 -1.75 6.16
N PRO A 78 7.76 -2.03 5.01
CA PRO A 78 8.22 -0.98 4.11
C PRO A 78 7.02 -0.31 3.42
N LEU A 79 6.93 1.00 3.60
CA LEU A 79 6.08 1.89 2.83
C LEU A 79 6.89 2.43 1.66
N ILE A 80 6.31 2.37 0.45
CA ILE A 80 6.95 2.82 -0.78
C ILE A 80 6.07 3.88 -1.43
N LYS A 81 6.68 5.00 -1.83
CA LYS A 81 6.02 6.10 -2.54
C LYS A 81 6.78 6.39 -3.82
N GLY A 82 6.08 6.43 -4.95
CA GLY A 82 6.61 6.94 -6.21
C GLY A 82 6.12 8.36 -6.49
N GLU A 83 6.99 9.21 -7.02
CA GLU A 83 6.68 10.57 -7.45
C GLU A 83 7.12 10.76 -8.90
N LEU A 84 6.22 11.28 -9.72
CA LEU A 84 6.46 11.66 -11.10
C LEU A 84 5.64 12.91 -11.41
N ASN A 85 6.27 13.92 -12.01
CA ASN A 85 5.56 15.08 -12.54
C ASN A 85 5.10 14.79 -13.97
N ILE A 86 3.79 14.64 -14.17
CA ILE A 86 3.19 14.42 -15.49
C ILE A 86 2.82 15.79 -16.06
N GLN A 87 3.57 16.24 -17.06
CA GLN A 87 3.37 17.56 -17.66
C GLN A 87 2.29 17.55 -18.74
N GLY A 88 1.59 18.69 -18.88
CA GLY A 88 0.60 18.89 -19.95
C GLY A 88 -0.80 18.34 -19.64
N PHE A 89 -1.02 17.81 -18.44
CA PHE A 89 -2.32 17.28 -18.00
C PHE A 89 -2.72 17.88 -16.66
N THR A 90 -4.02 18.08 -16.48
CA THR A 90 -4.63 18.45 -15.21
C THR A 90 -4.78 17.23 -14.30
N PRO A 91 -4.88 17.41 -12.97
CA PRO A 91 -5.17 16.30 -12.06
C PRO A 91 -6.43 15.51 -12.45
N ASP A 92 -7.51 16.19 -12.86
CA ASP A 92 -8.78 15.54 -13.22
C ASP A 92 -8.64 14.62 -14.46
N GLU A 93 -7.85 15.04 -15.45
CA GLU A 93 -7.54 14.21 -16.62
C GLU A 93 -6.74 12.97 -16.23
N ILE A 94 -5.76 13.11 -15.32
CA ILE A 94 -4.99 11.97 -14.80
C ILE A 94 -5.90 11.02 -14.01
N PHE A 95 -6.75 11.53 -13.12
CA PHE A 95 -7.67 10.72 -12.32
C PHE A 95 -8.65 9.92 -13.17
N SER A 96 -9.12 10.48 -14.29
CA SER A 96 -10.02 9.80 -15.22
C SER A 96 -9.42 8.52 -15.81
N VAL A 97 -8.09 8.49 -16.00
CA VAL A 97 -7.39 7.32 -16.56
C VAL A 97 -7.19 6.20 -15.52
N ILE A 98 -7.22 6.52 -14.22
CA ILE A 98 -7.10 5.54 -13.13
C ILE A 98 -8.30 4.58 -13.12
N GLU A 99 -9.49 5.04 -13.50
CA GLU A 99 -10.68 4.17 -13.59
C GLU A 99 -10.55 3.10 -14.68
N MET A 100 -9.76 3.38 -15.72
CA MET A 100 -9.51 2.50 -16.85
C MET A 100 -8.20 1.71 -16.71
N ARG A 101 -7.74 1.50 -15.47
CA ARG A 101 -6.44 0.86 -15.16
C ARG A 101 -6.26 -0.50 -15.82
N ASN A 102 -7.34 -1.24 -16.05
CA ASN A 102 -7.31 -2.55 -16.71
C ASN A 102 -6.88 -2.52 -18.20
N ILE A 103 -6.76 -1.33 -18.82
CA ILE A 103 -6.37 -1.19 -20.22
C ILE A 103 -4.86 -0.99 -20.36
N TRP A 104 -4.22 -0.36 -19.37
CA TRP A 104 -2.84 0.12 -19.48
C TRP A 104 -1.89 -0.41 -18.41
N ASP A 105 -2.41 -1.01 -17.33
CA ASP A 105 -1.60 -1.64 -16.29
C ASP A 105 -1.55 -3.15 -16.54
N ASP A 106 -0.36 -3.62 -16.97
CA ASP A 106 -0.07 -5.01 -17.34
C ASP A 106 0.00 -5.97 -16.12
#